data_AF-A0A943GNM6-F1
#
_entry.id   AF-A0A943GNM6-F1
#
_cell.length_a   1.000
_cell.length_b   1.000
_cell.length_c   1.000
_cell.angle_alpha   90.00
_cell.angle_beta   90.00
_cell.angle_gamma   90.00
#
_symmetry.space_group_name_H-M   'P 1'
#
loop_
_entity.id
_entity.type
_entity.pdbx_description
1 polymer ?
#
loop_
_entity_poly.entity_id
_entity_poly.type
_entity_poly.pdbx_seq_one_letter_code
_entity_poly.pdbx_strand_id
1 'polypeptide(L)'
;MTLDIEKSAAPLMWMERWLSEPRLRRYLDVCQGDFARALELYEWNLDLGAALMKDIAYFEVALRNAYDRMMRERYVEGGNWLLDDQSPVNRELPRKTRSGSVRDANTLNRKAIKDALTPGRREAAPGSVVAHLPFGFWAHLSDRAHERVLWIPYLQRVWPRGTNRAELDARIRLINECRNRIAHHERLFQPSKAELEPVAVDRIIIDLLNQLVPEGSWLLSDGETRVERFLREHPLDAIISSNCSKSTSTQERAIQDYFAMWVTRDFSRFDELFSPCCRYEECYGPIYEGAEELHRWIEHMLAIQHVMAWDIHDMVFAADGRSVTVAWTFVATERESYTFDGCSVIHFDEQGRIDSIREFEAKHERRFPQRRKEGAGQ
;
A
#
# COMPACT_ATOMS: atom_id res chain seq x y z
N MET A 1 -38.85 4.73 -0.23
CA MET A 1 -38.02 5.95 -0.14
C MET A 1 -36.64 5.46 0.19
N THR A 2 -35.82 5.34 -0.84
CA THR A 2 -34.51 4.70 -0.86
C THR A 2 -33.54 5.65 -0.17
N LEU A 3 -32.94 5.21 0.93
CA LEU A 3 -31.98 5.97 1.72
C LEU A 3 -30.74 6.29 0.87
N ASP A 4 -30.38 7.58 0.81
CA ASP A 4 -29.14 8.10 0.26
C ASP A 4 -27.93 7.65 1.11
N ILE A 5 -27.55 6.38 0.96
CA ILE A 5 -26.32 5.79 1.52
C ILE A 5 -25.07 6.26 0.71
N GLU A 6 -25.25 6.97 -0.39
CA GLU A 6 -24.18 7.24 -1.37
C GLU A 6 -23.12 8.26 -0.94
N LYS A 7 -23.35 9.12 0.06
CA LYS A 7 -22.39 10.20 0.38
C LYS A 7 -21.32 9.84 1.41
N SER A 8 -21.55 8.86 2.28
CA SER A 8 -20.56 8.35 3.25
C SER A 8 -19.67 7.24 2.64
N ALA A 9 -20.17 6.52 1.64
CA ALA A 9 -19.45 5.44 0.95
C ALA A 9 -18.52 5.91 -0.18
N ALA A 10 -18.56 7.20 -0.57
CA ALA A 10 -17.90 7.68 -1.78
C ALA A 10 -16.36 7.46 -1.82
N PRO A 11 -15.58 7.64 -0.72
CA PRO A 11 -14.15 7.33 -0.72
C PRO A 11 -13.89 5.83 -0.92
N LEU A 12 -14.65 4.97 -0.24
CA LEU A 12 -14.53 3.51 -0.31
C LEU A 12 -14.86 3.01 -1.73
N MET A 13 -15.91 3.53 -2.37
CA MET A 13 -16.41 3.02 -3.64
C MET A 13 -15.42 3.18 -4.80
N TRP A 14 -14.60 4.24 -4.86
CA TRP A 14 -13.70 4.41 -6.01
C TRP A 14 -12.41 3.58 -5.87
N MET A 15 -11.82 3.51 -4.67
CA MET A 15 -10.65 2.67 -4.44
C MET A 15 -10.98 1.19 -4.50
N GLU A 16 -12.12 0.76 -3.96
CA GLU A 16 -12.54 -0.63 -4.07
C GLU A 16 -12.77 -1.04 -5.53
N ARG A 17 -13.32 -0.13 -6.36
CA ARG A 17 -13.45 -0.36 -7.82
C ARG A 17 -12.10 -0.44 -8.52
N TRP A 18 -11.10 0.32 -8.07
CA TRP A 18 -9.77 0.34 -8.69
C TRP A 18 -8.87 -0.80 -8.20
N LEU A 19 -8.72 -0.95 -6.88
CA LEU A 19 -7.82 -1.88 -6.23
C LEU A 19 -8.44 -3.25 -5.98
N SER A 20 -9.76 -3.40 -6.02
CA SER A 20 -10.52 -4.53 -5.45
C SER A 20 -10.45 -4.60 -3.92
N GLU A 21 -11.55 -5.05 -3.30
CA GLU A 21 -11.66 -5.26 -1.86
C GLU A 21 -10.49 -6.09 -1.28
N PRO A 22 -10.09 -7.25 -1.86
CA PRO A 22 -9.02 -8.05 -1.26
C PRO A 22 -7.63 -7.39 -1.25
N ARG A 23 -7.34 -6.46 -2.17
CA ARG A 23 -6.07 -5.73 -2.16
C ARG A 23 -6.14 -4.58 -1.18
N LEU A 24 -7.21 -3.77 -1.23
CA LEU A 24 -7.41 -2.64 -0.32
C LEU A 24 -7.39 -3.10 1.14
N ARG A 25 -8.04 -4.23 1.44
CA ARG A 25 -8.10 -4.80 2.79
C ARG A 25 -6.72 -5.00 3.43
N ARG A 26 -5.71 -5.42 2.64
CA ARG A 26 -4.34 -5.65 3.15
C ARG A 26 -3.65 -4.37 3.64
N TYR A 27 -4.00 -3.23 3.07
CA TYR A 27 -3.48 -1.92 3.48
C TYR A 27 -4.29 -1.38 4.66
N LEU A 28 -5.63 -1.50 4.59
CA LEU A 28 -6.53 -1.12 5.69
C LEU A 28 -6.23 -1.89 6.98
N ASP A 29 -5.94 -3.20 6.92
CA ASP A 29 -5.62 -4.00 8.10
C ASP A 29 -4.36 -3.49 8.82
N VAL A 30 -3.38 -2.97 8.07
CA VAL A 30 -2.13 -2.41 8.60
C VAL A 30 -2.37 -1.01 9.16
N CYS A 31 -3.25 -0.24 8.51
CA CYS A 31 -3.61 1.12 8.90
C CYS A 31 -4.80 1.20 9.87
N GLN A 32 -5.25 0.07 10.44
CA GLN A 32 -6.39 -0.01 11.37
C GLN A 32 -7.69 0.60 10.82
N GLY A 33 -7.94 0.44 9.53
CA GLY A 33 -9.13 0.97 8.85
C GLY A 33 -9.00 2.41 8.37
N ASP A 34 -7.89 3.09 8.63
CA ASP A 34 -7.64 4.43 8.13
C ASP A 34 -7.37 4.42 6.62
N PHE A 35 -8.29 5.05 5.89
CA PHE A 35 -8.30 5.05 4.45
C PHE A 35 -7.22 5.94 3.82
N ALA A 36 -6.98 7.13 4.38
CA ALA A 36 -5.97 8.05 3.87
C ALA A 36 -4.58 7.42 4.00
N ARG A 37 -4.30 6.82 5.17
CA ARG A 37 -3.05 6.08 5.39
C ARG A 37 -2.94 4.82 4.55
N ALA A 38 -4.05 4.11 4.31
CA ALA A 38 -4.03 2.94 3.43
C ALA A 38 -3.67 3.30 1.98
N LEU A 39 -4.14 4.46 1.49
CA LEU A 39 -3.72 4.99 0.19
C LEU A 39 -2.26 5.41 0.19
N GLU A 40 -1.83 6.18 1.20
CA GLU A 40 -0.44 6.60 1.34
C GLU A 40 0.49 5.38 1.36
N LEU A 41 0.13 4.33 2.11
CA LEU A 41 0.87 3.08 2.17
C LEU A 41 0.85 2.31 0.84
N TYR A 42 -0.23 2.39 0.08
CA TYR A 42 -0.33 1.81 -1.26
C TYR A 42 0.62 2.53 -2.24
N GLU A 43 0.60 3.86 -2.27
CA GLU A 43 1.50 4.67 -3.09
C GLU A 43 2.96 4.46 -2.70
N TRP A 44 3.26 4.46 -1.40
CA TRP A 44 4.58 4.13 -0.87
C TRP A 44 5.06 2.74 -1.31
N ASN A 45 4.18 1.74 -1.34
CA ASN A 45 4.51 0.40 -1.83
C ASN A 45 4.82 0.39 -3.34
N LEU A 46 4.13 1.22 -4.14
CA LEU A 46 4.44 1.39 -5.56
C LEU A 46 5.80 2.07 -5.76
N ASP A 47 6.11 3.10 -4.99
CA ASP A 47 7.38 3.82 -5.08
C ASP A 47 8.57 2.94 -4.67
N LEU A 48 8.41 2.15 -3.60
CA LEU A 48 9.36 1.12 -3.21
C LEU A 48 9.58 0.10 -4.33
N GLY A 49 8.49 -0.36 -4.96
CA GLY A 49 8.54 -1.27 -6.10
C GLY A 49 9.25 -0.64 -7.30
N ALA A 50 9.01 0.63 -7.59
CA ALA A 50 9.67 1.36 -8.67
C ALA A 50 11.17 1.54 -8.42
N ALA A 51 11.57 1.83 -7.18
CA ALA A 51 12.97 1.88 -6.78
C ALA A 51 13.66 0.53 -7.04
N LEU A 52 13.08 -0.57 -6.53
CA LEU A 52 13.67 -1.90 -6.69
C LEU A 52 13.67 -2.38 -8.16
N MET A 53 12.63 -2.05 -8.94
CA MET A 53 12.58 -2.38 -10.37
C MET A 53 13.73 -1.76 -11.17
N LYS A 54 14.22 -0.58 -10.76
CA LYS A 54 15.35 0.07 -11.43
C LYS A 54 16.62 -0.78 -11.33
N ASP A 55 16.92 -1.29 -10.14
CA ASP A 55 18.13 -2.08 -9.93
C ASP A 55 17.97 -3.52 -10.48
N ILE A 56 16.75 -4.08 -10.43
CA ILE A 56 16.40 -5.31 -11.18
C ILE A 56 16.69 -5.15 -12.67
N ALA A 57 16.31 -4.03 -13.28
CA ALA A 57 16.51 -3.78 -14.71
C ALA A 57 18.01 -3.73 -15.07
N TYR A 58 18.84 -3.09 -14.24
CA TYR A 58 20.29 -3.09 -14.44
C TYR A 58 20.87 -4.50 -14.36
N PHE A 59 20.46 -5.28 -13.36
CA PHE A 59 20.91 -6.66 -13.21
C PHE A 59 20.45 -7.56 -14.36
N GLU A 60 19.19 -7.46 -14.79
CA GLU A 60 18.64 -8.23 -15.92
C GLU A 60 19.47 -8.00 -17.19
N VAL A 61 19.77 -6.74 -17.52
CA VAL A 61 20.55 -6.40 -18.71
C VAL A 61 21.99 -6.92 -18.59
N ALA A 62 22.62 -6.79 -17.42
CA ALA A 62 23.97 -7.29 -17.18
C ALA A 62 24.03 -8.82 -17.31
N LEU A 63 23.11 -9.54 -16.65
CA LEU A 63 23.01 -11.00 -16.68
C LEU A 63 22.81 -11.51 -18.10
N ARG A 64 21.83 -10.93 -18.80
CA ARG A 64 21.53 -11.25 -20.19
C ARG A 64 22.76 -11.12 -21.08
N ASN A 65 23.41 -9.96 -21.03
CA ASN A 65 24.53 -9.66 -21.91
C ASN A 65 25.75 -10.54 -21.58
N ALA A 66 25.97 -10.84 -20.29
CA ALA A 66 27.04 -11.72 -19.86
C ALA A 66 26.81 -13.17 -20.33
N TYR A 67 25.58 -13.67 -20.22
CA TYR A 67 25.21 -15.01 -20.68
C TYR A 67 25.24 -15.13 -22.21
N ASP A 68 24.67 -14.16 -22.94
CA ASP A 68 24.70 -14.13 -24.40
C ASP A 68 26.14 -14.09 -24.94
N ARG A 69 27.00 -13.24 -24.36
CA ARG A 69 28.42 -13.17 -24.74
C ARG A 69 29.13 -14.50 -24.52
N MET A 70 28.97 -15.12 -23.34
CA MET A 70 29.57 -16.42 -23.04
C MET A 70 29.11 -17.52 -24.00
N MET A 71 27.81 -17.55 -24.31
CA MET A 71 27.26 -18.52 -25.26
C MET A 71 27.83 -18.29 -26.66
N ARG A 72 27.90 -17.04 -27.15
CA ARG A 72 28.47 -16.71 -28.47
C ARG A 72 29.95 -17.05 -28.59
N GLU A 73 30.73 -16.90 -27.53
CA GLU A 73 32.18 -17.17 -27.55
C GLU A 73 32.52 -18.67 -27.53
N ARG A 74 31.64 -19.50 -26.96
CA ARG A 74 31.95 -20.90 -26.63
C ARG A 74 31.06 -21.92 -27.32
N TYR A 75 29.90 -21.53 -27.82
CA TYR A 75 29.07 -22.40 -28.63
C TYR A 75 29.68 -22.53 -30.03
N VAL A 76 30.15 -23.74 -30.36
CA VAL A 76 30.96 -23.98 -31.57
C VAL A 76 30.13 -24.58 -32.71
N GLU A 77 28.90 -25.04 -32.44
CA GLU A 77 28.02 -25.58 -33.48
C GLU A 77 27.54 -24.43 -34.39
N GLY A 78 27.41 -24.72 -35.70
CA GLY A 78 27.48 -23.75 -36.82
C GLY A 78 26.34 -22.73 -36.96
N GLY A 79 25.63 -22.38 -35.88
CA GLY A 79 24.51 -21.44 -35.86
C GLY A 79 24.51 -20.51 -34.66
N ASN A 80 23.52 -19.61 -34.60
CA ASN A 80 23.29 -18.80 -33.41
C ASN A 80 22.71 -19.68 -32.29
N TRP A 81 23.27 -19.61 -31.08
CA TRP A 81 22.88 -20.47 -29.94
C TRP A 81 21.39 -20.37 -29.53
N LEU A 82 20.66 -19.31 -29.90
CA LEU A 82 19.21 -19.21 -29.68
C LEU A 82 18.37 -19.80 -30.82
N LEU A 83 18.94 -19.88 -32.03
CA LEU A 83 18.24 -20.30 -33.25
C LEU A 83 18.61 -21.73 -33.69
N ASP A 84 19.66 -22.29 -33.11
CA ASP A 84 20.09 -23.65 -33.39
C ASP A 84 19.28 -24.65 -32.55
N ASP A 85 18.63 -25.61 -33.20
CA ASP A 85 17.83 -26.66 -32.57
C ASP A 85 18.66 -27.60 -31.68
N GLN A 86 19.96 -27.76 -31.98
CA GLN A 86 20.87 -28.58 -31.17
C GLN A 86 21.38 -27.85 -29.93
N SER A 87 21.17 -26.54 -29.85
CA SER A 87 21.60 -25.73 -28.72
C SER A 87 21.04 -26.25 -27.39
N PRO A 88 21.81 -26.22 -26.29
CA PRO A 88 21.37 -26.65 -24.97
C PRO A 88 20.11 -25.95 -24.43
N VAL A 89 19.68 -24.82 -25.01
CA VAL A 89 18.40 -24.15 -24.66
C VAL A 89 17.22 -24.58 -25.52
N ASN A 90 17.46 -25.14 -26.71
CA ASN A 90 16.42 -25.58 -27.63
C ASN A 90 16.20 -27.10 -27.57
N ARG A 91 17.27 -27.89 -27.55
CA ARG A 91 17.16 -29.35 -27.53
C ARG A 91 16.32 -29.86 -26.35
N GLU A 92 15.60 -30.96 -26.55
CA GLU A 92 14.81 -31.55 -25.48
C GLU A 92 15.71 -31.97 -24.30
N LEU A 93 15.27 -31.62 -23.09
CA LEU A 93 15.98 -31.89 -21.85
C LEU A 93 15.04 -32.62 -20.87
N PRO A 94 14.76 -33.91 -21.12
CA PRO A 94 13.87 -34.69 -20.26
C PRO A 94 14.45 -34.83 -18.85
N ARG A 95 13.61 -34.52 -17.86
CA ARG A 95 13.90 -34.64 -16.43
C ARG A 95 12.74 -35.32 -15.72
N LYS A 96 13.05 -36.25 -14.82
CA LYS A 96 12.03 -36.88 -13.95
C LYS A 96 11.66 -35.91 -12.82
N THR A 97 10.37 -35.71 -12.63
CA THR A 97 9.82 -34.95 -11.51
C THR A 97 9.77 -35.83 -10.25
N ARG A 98 9.47 -35.22 -9.09
CA ARG A 98 9.25 -35.96 -7.84
C ARG A 98 8.08 -36.94 -7.90
N SER A 99 7.08 -36.70 -8.76
CA SER A 99 5.94 -37.60 -8.97
C SER A 99 6.22 -38.71 -9.99
N GLY A 100 7.44 -38.79 -10.53
CA GLY A 100 7.83 -39.79 -11.51
C GLY A 100 7.47 -39.45 -12.97
N SER A 101 6.77 -38.35 -13.22
CA SER A 101 6.51 -37.88 -14.59
C SER A 101 7.77 -37.35 -15.27
N VAL A 102 7.88 -37.51 -16.58
CA VAL A 102 8.96 -36.91 -17.38
C VAL A 102 8.48 -35.57 -17.90
N ARG A 103 9.23 -34.51 -17.61
CA ARG A 103 9.01 -33.17 -18.15
C ARG A 103 10.25 -32.70 -18.88
N ASP A 104 10.07 -32.10 -20.04
CA ASP A 104 11.15 -31.39 -20.70
C ASP A 104 11.39 -30.04 -20.01
N ALA A 105 12.59 -29.87 -19.46
CA ALA A 105 12.98 -28.62 -18.82
C ALA A 105 13.05 -27.45 -19.81
N ASN A 106 13.38 -27.70 -21.08
CA ASN A 106 13.50 -26.65 -22.10
C ASN A 106 12.18 -26.23 -22.74
N THR A 107 11.03 -26.80 -22.35
CA THR A 107 9.72 -26.35 -22.88
C THR A 107 9.51 -24.85 -22.67
N LEU A 108 9.90 -24.32 -21.51
CA LEU A 108 9.78 -22.88 -21.20
C LEU A 108 10.75 -22.04 -22.05
N ASN A 109 11.98 -22.52 -22.23
CA ASN A 109 13.01 -21.84 -23.04
C ASN A 109 12.56 -21.74 -24.51
N ARG A 110 12.14 -22.87 -25.10
CA ARG A 110 11.62 -22.90 -26.48
C ARG A 110 10.41 -22.01 -26.67
N LYS A 111 9.48 -22.00 -25.70
CA LYS A 111 8.31 -21.12 -25.75
C LYS A 111 8.74 -19.65 -25.75
N ALA A 112 9.61 -19.24 -24.82
CA ALA A 112 10.08 -17.85 -24.75
C ALA A 112 10.81 -17.42 -26.04
N ILE A 113 11.64 -18.28 -26.61
CA ILE A 113 12.33 -18.02 -27.89
C ILE A 113 11.32 -17.89 -29.03
N LYS A 114 10.35 -18.80 -29.13
CA LYS A 114 9.29 -18.74 -30.15
C LYS A 114 8.44 -17.47 -30.04
N ASP A 115 8.05 -17.11 -28.81
CA ASP A 115 7.27 -15.90 -28.55
C ASP A 115 8.06 -14.63 -28.93
N ALA A 116 9.38 -14.63 -28.75
CA ALA A 116 10.27 -13.56 -29.19
C ALA A 116 10.45 -13.50 -30.73
N LEU A 117 10.21 -14.60 -31.46
CA LEU A 117 10.37 -14.72 -32.91
C LEU A 117 9.08 -14.51 -33.74
N THR A 118 7.92 -14.31 -33.11
CA THR A 118 6.62 -14.34 -33.80
C THR A 118 6.46 -13.15 -34.80
N PRO A 119 6.04 -13.39 -36.07
CA PRO A 119 5.95 -12.36 -37.11
C PRO A 119 4.96 -11.23 -36.74
N GLY A 120 5.45 -9.99 -36.79
CA GLY A 120 4.73 -8.78 -36.35
C GLY A 120 5.60 -7.84 -35.50
N ARG A 121 6.67 -8.36 -34.90
CA ARG A 121 7.68 -7.61 -34.12
C ARG A 121 9.02 -7.30 -34.85
N ARG A 122 9.09 -7.54 -36.17
CA ARG A 122 10.22 -7.21 -37.10
C ARG A 122 11.55 -7.96 -36.92
N GLU A 123 12.39 -7.79 -37.96
CA GLU A 123 13.74 -8.29 -38.27
C GLU A 123 14.33 -9.39 -37.37
N ALA A 124 14.50 -10.58 -37.96
CA ALA A 124 15.14 -11.76 -37.38
C ALA A 124 16.67 -11.60 -37.18
N ALA A 125 17.11 -10.43 -36.70
CA ALA A 125 18.48 -10.22 -36.28
C ALA A 125 18.68 -10.87 -34.90
N PRO A 126 19.74 -11.68 -34.67
CA PRO A 126 19.95 -12.37 -33.39
C PRO A 126 20.03 -11.44 -32.17
N GLY A 127 20.48 -10.19 -32.34
CA GLY A 127 20.46 -9.18 -31.27
C GLY A 127 19.06 -8.74 -30.85
N SER A 128 18.09 -8.80 -31.76
CA SER A 128 16.68 -8.51 -31.46
C SER A 128 16.08 -9.58 -30.55
N VAL A 129 16.38 -10.86 -30.78
CA VAL A 129 15.84 -11.97 -29.98
C VAL A 129 16.31 -11.87 -28.53
N VAL A 130 17.60 -11.64 -28.30
CA VAL A 130 18.19 -11.46 -26.97
C VAL A 130 17.46 -10.35 -26.19
N ALA A 131 17.19 -9.21 -26.85
CA ALA A 131 16.55 -8.06 -26.21
C ALA A 131 15.10 -8.33 -25.74
N HIS A 132 14.39 -9.26 -26.39
CA HIS A 132 12.97 -9.54 -26.14
C HIS A 132 12.71 -10.73 -25.20
N LEU A 133 13.76 -11.46 -24.80
CA LEU A 133 13.63 -12.56 -23.85
C LEU A 133 13.45 -12.02 -22.43
N PRO A 134 12.42 -12.48 -21.69
CA PRO A 134 12.11 -11.97 -20.36
C PRO A 134 13.16 -12.41 -19.33
N PHE A 135 13.30 -11.68 -18.22
CA PHE A 135 14.18 -12.06 -17.11
C PHE A 135 14.08 -13.53 -16.68
N GLY A 136 12.85 -14.07 -16.63
CA GLY A 136 12.60 -15.47 -16.28
C GLY A 136 13.30 -16.49 -17.19
N PHE A 137 13.53 -16.16 -18.46
CA PHE A 137 14.34 -16.99 -19.37
C PHE A 137 15.79 -17.07 -18.90
N TRP A 138 16.41 -15.92 -18.62
CA TRP A 138 17.80 -15.81 -18.18
C TRP A 138 18.02 -16.45 -16.81
N ALA A 139 17.10 -16.22 -15.88
CA ALA A 139 17.09 -16.85 -14.56
C ALA A 139 17.00 -18.38 -14.62
N HIS A 140 16.24 -18.91 -15.59
CA HIS A 140 16.07 -20.34 -15.75
C HIS A 140 17.33 -21.05 -16.29
N LEU A 141 18.27 -20.33 -16.92
CA LEU A 141 19.48 -20.96 -17.46
C LEU A 141 20.45 -21.47 -16.38
N SER A 142 20.37 -20.94 -15.15
CA SER A 142 21.14 -21.42 -13.99
C SER A 142 20.48 -22.57 -13.23
N ASP A 143 19.29 -23.01 -13.65
CA ASP A 143 18.53 -24.06 -12.97
C ASP A 143 19.30 -25.38 -12.90
N ARG A 144 18.98 -26.19 -11.89
CA ARG A 144 19.60 -27.50 -11.67
C ARG A 144 19.46 -28.42 -12.88
N ALA A 145 18.36 -28.35 -13.62
CA ALA A 145 18.15 -29.15 -14.82
C ALA A 145 19.24 -28.93 -15.87
N HIS A 146 19.78 -27.70 -15.92
CA HIS A 146 20.74 -27.24 -16.91
C HIS A 146 22.20 -27.38 -16.47
N GLU A 147 22.46 -27.94 -15.29
CA GLU A 147 23.81 -27.97 -14.71
C GLU A 147 24.86 -28.59 -15.65
N ARG A 148 24.56 -29.76 -16.21
CA ARG A 148 25.50 -30.47 -17.10
C ARG A 148 25.56 -29.92 -18.52
N VAL A 149 24.58 -29.12 -18.93
CA VAL A 149 24.38 -28.75 -20.35
C VAL A 149 24.62 -27.27 -20.61
N LEU A 150 24.39 -26.40 -19.61
CA LEU A 150 24.64 -24.96 -19.67
C LEU A 150 25.67 -24.52 -18.62
N TRP A 151 25.46 -24.88 -17.36
CA TRP A 151 26.28 -24.35 -16.27
C TRP A 151 27.75 -24.75 -16.39
N ILE A 152 28.05 -26.05 -16.37
CA ILE A 152 29.42 -26.57 -16.43
C ILE A 152 30.11 -26.17 -17.75
N PRO A 153 29.48 -26.32 -18.93
CA PRO A 153 30.20 -26.03 -20.17
C PRO A 153 30.36 -24.54 -20.46
N TYR A 154 29.48 -23.67 -19.93
CA TYR A 154 29.42 -22.24 -20.32
C TYR A 154 29.30 -21.31 -19.10
N LEU A 155 28.17 -21.34 -18.38
CA LEU A 155 27.76 -20.24 -17.51
C LEU A 155 28.63 -20.07 -16.24
N GLN A 156 29.24 -21.14 -15.73
CA GLN A 156 30.12 -21.05 -14.55
C GLN A 156 31.31 -20.10 -14.77
N ARG A 157 31.70 -19.84 -16.02
CA ARG A 157 32.82 -18.93 -16.37
C ARG A 157 32.44 -17.45 -16.34
N VAL A 158 31.14 -17.16 -16.32
CA VAL A 158 30.64 -15.79 -16.17
C VAL A 158 30.84 -15.28 -14.74
N TRP A 159 30.89 -16.22 -13.79
CA TRP A 159 30.96 -15.93 -12.37
C TRP A 159 32.38 -16.18 -11.81
N PRO A 160 32.69 -15.65 -10.61
CA PRO A 160 33.95 -15.94 -9.93
C PRO A 160 34.25 -17.44 -9.78
N ARG A 161 35.53 -17.79 -9.72
CA ARG A 161 35.94 -19.19 -9.55
C ARG A 161 35.43 -19.73 -8.21
N GLY A 162 34.79 -20.90 -8.24
CA GLY A 162 34.24 -21.55 -7.05
C GLY A 162 32.80 -21.19 -6.73
N THR A 163 32.12 -20.38 -7.56
CA THR A 163 30.70 -20.05 -7.37
C THR A 163 29.82 -21.30 -7.28
N ASN A 164 29.07 -21.40 -6.19
CA ASN A 164 28.08 -22.45 -6.01
C ASN A 164 26.84 -22.17 -6.87
N ARG A 165 26.59 -23.03 -7.86
CA ARG A 165 25.42 -22.90 -8.75
C ARG A 165 24.11 -22.82 -7.98
N ALA A 166 23.90 -23.70 -7.00
CA ALA A 166 22.62 -23.82 -6.32
C ALA A 166 22.29 -22.55 -5.51
N GLU A 167 23.30 -21.95 -4.89
CA GLU A 167 23.18 -20.69 -4.16
C GLU A 167 22.92 -19.52 -5.12
N LEU A 168 23.70 -19.40 -6.19
CA LEU A 168 23.50 -18.38 -7.22
C LEU A 168 22.09 -18.45 -7.82
N ASP A 169 21.67 -19.66 -8.20
CA ASP A 169 20.37 -19.96 -8.78
C ASP A 169 19.23 -19.63 -7.80
N ALA A 170 19.40 -19.89 -6.50
CA ALA A 170 18.44 -19.45 -5.48
C ALA A 170 18.36 -17.91 -5.39
N ARG A 171 19.50 -17.21 -5.39
CA ARG A 171 19.56 -15.75 -5.37
C ARG A 171 18.92 -15.11 -6.60
N ILE A 172 19.21 -15.60 -7.80
CA ILE A 172 18.59 -15.11 -9.05
C ILE A 172 17.08 -15.38 -9.05
N ARG A 173 16.64 -16.54 -8.53
CA ARG A 173 15.20 -16.82 -8.37
C ARG A 173 14.51 -15.87 -7.40
N LEU A 174 15.14 -15.49 -6.29
CA LEU A 174 14.59 -14.49 -5.36
C LEU A 174 14.39 -13.14 -6.05
N ILE A 175 15.36 -12.69 -6.86
CA ILE A 175 15.22 -11.47 -7.67
C ILE A 175 14.02 -11.60 -8.63
N ASN A 176 13.89 -12.74 -9.33
CA ASN A 176 12.81 -12.95 -10.29
C ASN A 176 11.44 -13.05 -9.62
N GLU A 177 11.36 -13.67 -8.45
CA GLU A 177 10.16 -13.69 -7.61
C GLU A 177 9.78 -12.27 -7.20
N CYS A 178 10.73 -11.48 -6.71
CA CYS A 178 10.47 -10.08 -6.35
C CYS A 178 10.01 -9.23 -7.54
N ARG A 179 10.64 -9.38 -8.71
CA ARG A 179 10.22 -8.73 -9.96
C ARG A 179 8.77 -9.06 -10.29
N ASN A 180 8.37 -10.32 -10.15
CA ASN A 180 7.01 -10.76 -10.44
C ASN A 180 6.02 -10.21 -9.42
N ARG A 181 6.37 -10.20 -8.13
CA ARG A 181 5.57 -9.56 -7.07
C ARG A 181 5.29 -8.08 -7.39
N ILE A 182 6.32 -7.33 -7.82
CA ILE A 182 6.16 -5.93 -8.22
C ILE A 182 5.25 -5.81 -9.44
N ALA A 183 5.48 -6.62 -10.48
CA ALA A 183 4.65 -6.61 -11.69
C ALA A 183 3.18 -7.02 -11.44
N HIS A 184 2.91 -7.79 -10.39
CA HIS A 184 1.56 -8.14 -9.95
C HIS A 184 0.96 -7.16 -8.94
N HIS A 185 1.67 -6.08 -8.61
CA HIS A 185 1.29 -5.08 -7.61
C HIS A 185 1.03 -5.71 -6.24
N GLU A 186 1.88 -6.65 -5.84
CA GLU A 186 1.82 -7.25 -4.52
C GLU A 186 2.39 -6.32 -3.44
N ARG A 187 2.01 -6.61 -2.20
CA ARG A 187 2.56 -5.97 -1.00
C ARG A 187 4.03 -6.40 -0.83
N LEU A 188 4.94 -5.44 -0.75
CA LEU A 188 6.38 -5.65 -0.61
C LEU A 188 6.85 -5.59 0.85
N PHE A 189 6.20 -4.79 1.69
CA PHE A 189 6.49 -4.69 3.12
C PHE A 189 5.91 -5.87 3.92
N GLN A 190 6.54 -6.15 5.07
CA GLN A 190 6.19 -7.25 5.98
C GLN A 190 5.92 -8.58 5.23
N PRO A 191 6.87 -9.07 4.42
CA PRO A 191 6.79 -10.39 3.81
C PRO A 191 6.79 -11.50 4.87
N SER A 192 6.24 -12.66 4.52
CA SER A 192 6.24 -13.84 5.39
C SER A 192 7.63 -14.50 5.56
N LYS A 193 8.59 -14.14 4.72
CA LYS A 193 9.97 -14.66 4.73
C LYS A 193 10.96 -13.49 4.69
N ALA A 194 11.98 -13.54 5.54
CA ALA A 194 13.02 -12.51 5.60
C ALA A 194 13.80 -12.36 4.27
N GLU A 195 13.97 -13.45 3.52
CA GLU A 195 14.66 -13.42 2.20
C GLU A 195 13.91 -12.60 1.14
N LEU A 196 12.60 -12.36 1.36
CA LEU A 196 11.74 -11.60 0.47
C LEU A 196 11.64 -10.11 0.87
N GLU A 197 12.39 -9.70 1.90
CA GLU A 197 12.51 -8.29 2.28
C GLU A 197 13.15 -7.49 1.15
N PRO A 198 12.58 -6.34 0.77
CA PRO A 198 13.10 -5.50 -0.32
C PRO A 198 14.59 -5.17 -0.19
N VAL A 199 15.06 -4.87 1.03
CA VAL A 199 16.49 -4.59 1.32
C VAL A 199 17.37 -5.82 1.06
N ALA A 200 16.91 -7.00 1.47
CA ALA A 200 17.67 -8.24 1.27
C ALA A 200 17.82 -8.56 -0.22
N VAL A 201 16.73 -8.40 -0.98
CA VAL A 201 16.74 -8.59 -2.43
C VAL A 201 17.63 -7.55 -3.12
N ASP A 202 17.53 -6.27 -2.74
CA ASP A 202 18.35 -5.20 -3.31
C ASP A 202 19.85 -5.43 -3.10
N ARG A 203 20.25 -5.83 -1.89
CA ARG A 203 21.66 -6.21 -1.62
C ARG A 203 22.10 -7.40 -2.46
N ILE A 204 21.24 -8.42 -2.64
CA ILE A 204 21.53 -9.55 -3.53
C ILE A 204 21.75 -9.08 -4.97
N ILE A 205 20.94 -8.13 -5.45
CA ILE A 205 21.07 -7.54 -6.80
C ILE A 205 22.42 -6.87 -6.93
N ILE A 206 22.77 -5.97 -6.01
CA ILE A 206 24.03 -5.21 -6.04
C ILE A 206 25.24 -6.16 -6.01
N ASP A 207 25.24 -7.15 -5.12
CA ASP A 207 26.30 -8.15 -5.01
C ASP A 207 26.54 -8.92 -6.32
N LEU A 208 25.46 -9.43 -6.93
CA LEU A 208 25.57 -10.21 -8.16
C LEU A 208 25.93 -9.32 -9.35
N LEU A 209 25.41 -8.08 -9.37
CA LEU A 209 25.73 -7.11 -10.41
C LEU A 209 27.20 -6.70 -10.37
N ASN A 210 27.77 -6.49 -9.18
CA ASN A 210 29.21 -6.21 -9.01
C ASN A 210 30.10 -7.36 -9.48
N GLN A 211 29.62 -8.62 -9.42
CA GLN A 211 30.35 -9.76 -9.98
C GLN A 211 30.31 -9.80 -11.51
N LEU A 212 29.24 -9.29 -12.12
CA LEU A 212 29.08 -9.24 -13.58
C LEU A 212 29.71 -7.98 -14.21
N VAL A 213 29.66 -6.87 -13.49
CA VAL A 213 30.12 -5.53 -13.89
C VAL A 213 30.83 -4.88 -12.70
N PRO A 214 32.12 -5.20 -12.47
CA PRO A 214 32.89 -4.66 -11.35
C PRO A 214 32.99 -3.13 -11.33
N GLU A 215 32.89 -2.49 -12.50
CA GLU A 215 32.89 -1.03 -12.67
C GLU A 215 31.54 -0.38 -12.23
N GLY A 216 30.57 -1.19 -11.81
CA GLY A 216 29.21 -0.78 -11.44
C GLY A 216 29.06 -0.06 -10.09
N SER A 217 30.14 0.37 -9.45
CA SER A 217 30.10 0.94 -8.09
C SER A 217 29.22 2.19 -7.95
N TRP A 218 28.87 2.86 -9.05
CA TRP A 218 27.96 4.01 -9.12
C TRP A 218 26.51 3.70 -8.69
N LEU A 219 26.15 2.43 -8.57
CA LEU A 219 24.81 2.01 -8.11
C LEU A 219 24.61 2.24 -6.61
N LEU A 220 25.70 2.27 -5.84
CA LEU A 220 25.71 2.67 -4.44
C LEU A 220 25.93 4.18 -4.35
N SER A 221 25.22 4.86 -3.44
CA SER A 221 25.62 6.21 -2.98
C SER A 221 25.98 6.09 -1.52
N ASP A 222 27.19 6.52 -1.16
CA ASP A 222 27.67 6.53 0.22
C ASP A 222 27.59 5.15 0.91
N GLY A 223 27.69 4.07 0.13
CA GLY A 223 27.60 2.69 0.61
C GLY A 223 26.18 2.16 0.82
N GLU A 224 25.14 2.99 0.60
CA GLU A 224 23.73 2.59 0.69
C GLU A 224 23.20 2.13 -0.67
N THR A 225 22.38 1.08 -0.65
CA THR A 225 21.57 0.69 -1.81
C THR A 225 20.41 1.68 -2.03
N ARG A 226 19.73 1.58 -3.18
CA ARG A 226 18.62 2.47 -3.50
C ARG A 226 17.44 2.25 -2.56
N VAL A 227 17.14 0.99 -2.23
CA VAL A 227 16.06 0.67 -1.30
C VAL A 227 16.39 1.12 0.11
N GLU A 228 17.63 0.96 0.58
CA GLU A 228 18.04 1.47 1.90
C GLU A 228 17.84 2.98 2.01
N ARG A 229 18.26 3.72 0.98
CA ARG A 229 18.04 5.17 0.90
C ARG A 229 16.56 5.53 0.91
N PHE A 230 15.76 4.84 0.09
CA PHE A 230 14.32 5.06 0.03
C PHE A 230 13.67 4.85 1.40
N LEU A 231 14.01 3.77 2.11
CA LEU A 231 13.47 3.48 3.44
C LEU A 231 13.94 4.47 4.50
N ARG A 232 15.16 5.03 4.36
CA ARG A 232 15.66 6.10 5.22
C ARG A 232 14.91 7.42 5.02
N GLU A 233 14.58 7.75 3.77
CA GLU A 233 13.88 8.99 3.40
C GLU A 233 12.36 8.89 3.58
N HIS A 234 11.81 7.69 3.45
CA HIS A 234 10.39 7.37 3.56
C HIS A 234 10.18 6.19 4.51
N PRO A 235 10.42 6.36 5.83
CA PRO A 235 10.32 5.27 6.80
C PRO A 235 8.90 4.73 6.91
N LEU A 236 8.75 3.42 6.83
CA LEU A 236 7.46 2.73 6.93
C LEU A 236 6.73 3.07 8.24
N ASP A 237 7.48 3.21 9.34
CA ASP A 237 6.94 3.56 10.65
C ASP A 237 6.34 4.97 10.69
N ALA A 238 6.74 5.91 9.82
CA ALA A 238 6.06 7.20 9.75
C ALA A 238 4.62 7.06 9.22
N ILE A 239 4.39 6.09 8.33
CA ILE A 239 3.08 5.80 7.73
C ILE A 239 2.24 4.92 8.69
N ILE A 240 2.86 3.90 9.29
CA ILE A 240 2.19 2.93 10.16
C ILE A 240 2.03 3.44 11.61
N SER A 241 3.06 4.07 12.17
CA SER A 241 3.21 4.39 13.59
C SER A 241 2.99 5.86 13.94
N SER A 242 2.24 6.61 13.12
CA SER A 242 1.63 7.86 13.58
C SER A 242 0.89 7.58 14.90
N ASN A 243 1.41 8.11 16.01
CA ASN A 243 1.00 7.88 17.41
C ASN A 243 -0.44 8.32 17.73
N CYS A 244 -1.27 8.57 16.72
CA CYS A 244 -2.64 9.04 16.78
C CYS A 244 -3.66 7.87 16.87
N SER A 245 -3.34 6.73 17.51
CA SER A 245 -4.23 5.54 17.50
C SER A 245 -4.76 5.14 18.88
N LYS A 246 -3.96 5.24 19.95
CA LYS A 246 -4.46 4.97 21.32
C LYS A 246 -5.20 6.15 21.96
N SER A 247 -4.71 7.37 21.77
CA SER A 247 -5.39 8.59 22.26
C SER A 247 -6.70 8.80 21.49
N THR A 248 -6.63 8.71 20.17
CA THR A 248 -7.74 8.90 19.24
C THR A 248 -8.89 7.93 19.47
N SER A 249 -8.63 6.63 19.72
CA SER A 249 -9.71 5.69 20.06
C SER A 249 -10.37 5.96 21.43
N THR A 250 -9.65 6.58 22.37
CA THR A 250 -10.20 6.96 23.68
C THR A 250 -10.99 8.27 23.58
N GLN A 251 -10.46 9.26 22.86
CA GLN A 251 -11.11 10.54 22.57
C GLN A 251 -12.37 10.34 21.72
N GLU A 252 -12.29 9.49 20.69
CA GLU A 252 -13.44 9.10 19.86
C GLU A 252 -14.55 8.50 20.71
N ARG A 253 -14.21 7.56 21.59
CA ARG A 253 -15.19 6.95 22.50
C ARG A 253 -15.77 7.96 23.48
N ALA A 254 -14.96 8.86 24.04
CA ALA A 254 -15.43 9.91 24.94
C ALA A 254 -16.42 10.85 24.25
N ILE A 255 -16.17 11.20 22.98
CA ILE A 255 -17.08 12.03 22.18
C ILE A 255 -18.36 11.26 21.84
N GLN A 256 -18.26 10.01 21.39
CA GLN A 256 -19.43 9.17 21.11
C GLN A 256 -20.29 8.99 22.36
N ASP A 257 -19.65 8.74 23.52
CA ASP A 257 -20.32 8.66 24.81
C ASP A 257 -21.03 9.98 25.12
N TYR A 258 -20.35 11.14 25.02
CA TYR A 258 -20.95 12.46 25.25
C TYR A 258 -22.19 12.72 24.38
N PHE A 259 -22.12 12.49 23.07
CA PHE A 259 -23.26 12.68 22.18
C PHE A 259 -24.40 11.71 22.52
N ALA A 260 -24.06 10.46 22.86
CA ALA A 260 -25.03 9.46 23.28
C ALA A 260 -25.72 9.84 24.60
N MET A 261 -25.05 10.49 25.56
CA MET A 261 -25.66 10.93 26.83
C MET A 261 -26.89 11.81 26.61
N TRP A 262 -26.88 12.67 25.59
CA TRP A 262 -28.03 13.51 25.25
C TRP A 262 -29.22 12.70 24.71
N VAL A 263 -28.95 11.68 23.91
CA VAL A 263 -29.97 10.80 23.32
C VAL A 263 -30.53 9.82 24.37
N THR A 264 -29.66 9.20 25.17
CA THR A 264 -30.04 8.24 26.21
C THR A 264 -30.56 8.92 27.49
N ARG A 265 -30.22 10.20 27.66
CA ARG A 265 -30.49 11.02 28.85
C ARG A 265 -29.79 10.48 30.11
N ASP A 266 -28.70 9.76 29.93
CA ASP A 266 -27.87 9.21 31.00
C ASP A 266 -26.53 9.95 31.07
N PHE A 267 -26.40 10.85 32.05
CA PHE A 267 -25.18 11.62 32.30
C PHE A 267 -24.35 11.07 33.48
N SER A 268 -24.59 9.83 33.88
CA SER A 268 -23.89 9.22 35.04
C SER A 268 -22.37 9.21 34.94
N ARG A 269 -21.82 9.25 33.71
CA ARG A 269 -20.38 9.27 33.43
C ARG A 269 -19.82 10.67 33.12
N PHE A 270 -20.61 11.74 33.29
CA PHE A 270 -20.17 13.10 32.95
C PHE A 270 -18.86 13.48 33.64
N ASP A 271 -18.75 13.28 34.96
CA ASP A 271 -17.57 13.64 35.73
C ASP A 271 -16.33 12.76 35.43
N GLU A 272 -16.52 11.63 34.73
CA GLU A 272 -15.42 10.81 34.22
C GLU A 272 -14.87 11.38 32.90
N LEU A 273 -15.76 11.91 32.05
CA LEU A 273 -15.44 12.36 30.69
C LEU A 273 -15.01 13.83 30.64
N PHE A 274 -15.54 14.67 31.52
CA PHE A 274 -15.33 16.11 31.51
C PHE A 274 -14.34 16.57 32.58
N SER A 275 -13.52 17.56 32.23
CA SER A 275 -12.65 18.25 33.16
C SER A 275 -13.48 19.11 34.12
N PRO A 276 -13.14 19.20 35.43
CA PRO A 276 -13.83 20.08 36.37
C PRO A 276 -13.83 21.56 35.95
N CYS A 277 -12.86 21.97 35.13
CA CYS A 277 -12.72 23.32 34.59
C CYS A 277 -13.21 23.45 33.14
N CYS A 278 -14.05 22.52 32.65
CA CYS A 278 -14.49 22.51 31.26
C CYS A 278 -15.22 23.81 30.88
N ARG A 279 -14.94 24.31 29.68
CA ARG A 279 -15.62 25.46 29.08
C ARG A 279 -16.47 25.02 27.91
N TYR A 280 -17.77 25.35 27.92
CA TYR A 280 -18.70 25.00 26.86
C TYR A 280 -19.29 26.25 26.25
N GLU A 281 -19.21 26.38 24.93
CA GLU A 281 -19.73 27.51 24.15
C GLU A 281 -20.78 27.01 23.16
N GLU A 282 -22.04 27.38 23.39
CA GLU A 282 -23.17 27.05 22.52
C GLU A 282 -23.08 27.80 21.17
N CYS A 283 -23.67 27.22 20.13
CA CYS A 283 -23.68 27.80 18.78
C CYS A 283 -24.41 29.14 18.65
N TYR A 284 -25.19 29.54 19.67
CA TYR A 284 -25.93 30.81 19.72
C TYR A 284 -25.28 31.86 20.64
N GLY A 285 -24.15 31.54 21.28
CA GLY A 285 -23.37 32.48 22.10
C GLY A 285 -23.32 32.29 23.63
N PRO A 286 -24.24 31.56 24.31
CA PRO A 286 -24.07 31.22 25.73
C PRO A 286 -22.78 30.46 26.00
N ILE A 287 -22.17 30.74 27.15
CA ILE A 287 -20.94 30.09 27.59
C ILE A 287 -21.10 29.66 29.05
N TYR A 288 -20.75 28.41 29.35
CA TYR A 288 -20.73 27.84 30.69
C TYR A 288 -19.32 27.44 31.07
N GLU A 289 -18.93 27.73 32.32
CA GLU A 289 -17.59 27.48 32.83
C GLU A 289 -17.62 26.61 34.10
N GLY A 290 -16.95 25.46 34.00
CA GLY A 290 -16.81 24.50 35.08
C GLY A 290 -17.96 23.49 35.17
N ALA A 291 -17.65 22.34 35.78
CA ALA A 291 -18.58 21.21 35.85
C ALA A 291 -19.89 21.55 36.59
N GLU A 292 -19.85 22.36 37.65
CA GLU A 292 -21.07 22.74 38.39
C GLU A 292 -22.07 23.55 37.56
N GLU A 293 -21.57 24.48 36.72
CA GLU A 293 -22.44 25.27 35.86
C GLU A 293 -23.01 24.42 34.72
N LEU A 294 -22.16 23.55 34.15
CA LEU A 294 -22.58 22.57 33.14
C LEU A 294 -23.65 21.61 33.64
N HIS A 295 -23.51 21.05 34.85
CA HIS A 295 -24.54 20.18 35.44
C HIS A 295 -25.89 20.89 35.58
N ARG A 296 -25.90 22.14 36.06
CA ARG A 296 -27.15 22.94 36.15
C ARG A 296 -27.77 23.21 34.78
N TRP A 297 -26.94 23.50 33.78
CA TRP A 297 -27.39 23.70 32.41
C TRP A 297 -27.95 22.41 31.81
N ILE A 298 -27.29 21.27 31.99
CA ILE A 298 -27.76 19.95 31.54
C ILE A 298 -29.11 19.62 32.19
N GLU A 299 -29.25 19.78 33.50
CA GLU A 299 -30.52 19.55 34.21
C GLU A 299 -31.65 20.43 33.65
N HIS A 300 -31.35 21.70 33.39
CA HIS A 300 -32.30 22.63 32.78
C HIS A 300 -32.71 22.18 31.36
N MET A 301 -31.74 21.88 30.50
CA MET A 301 -31.98 21.45 29.12
C MET A 301 -32.75 20.13 29.07
N LEU A 302 -32.42 19.17 29.93
CA LEU A 302 -33.17 17.92 30.03
C LEU A 302 -34.64 18.15 30.40
N ALA A 303 -34.97 19.19 31.16
CA ALA A 303 -36.37 19.49 31.52
C ALA A 303 -37.20 20.06 30.35
N ILE A 304 -36.55 20.72 29.37
CA ILE A 304 -37.24 21.46 28.31
C ILE A 304 -37.06 20.88 26.90
N GLN A 305 -36.01 20.07 26.68
CA GLN A 305 -35.61 19.55 25.39
C GLN A 305 -35.45 18.03 25.44
N HIS A 306 -35.91 17.38 24.36
CA HIS A 306 -35.75 15.95 24.14
C HIS A 306 -34.99 15.71 22.84
N VAL A 307 -33.73 15.29 22.95
CA VAL A 307 -32.87 14.95 21.81
C VAL A 307 -33.27 13.58 21.27
N MET A 308 -33.72 13.54 20.02
CA MET A 308 -34.17 12.33 19.34
C MET A 308 -33.00 11.61 18.66
N ALA A 309 -32.09 12.38 18.06
CA ALA A 309 -30.89 11.88 17.40
C ALA A 309 -29.81 12.96 17.42
N TRP A 310 -28.56 12.52 17.58
CA TRP A 310 -27.38 13.37 17.43
C TRP A 310 -26.32 12.59 16.67
N ASP A 311 -26.47 12.57 15.35
CA ASP A 311 -25.70 11.69 14.48
C ASP A 311 -24.38 12.34 14.11
N ILE A 312 -23.27 11.66 14.43
CA ILE A 312 -21.92 12.07 14.05
C ILE A 312 -21.64 11.58 12.61
N HIS A 313 -21.22 12.50 11.74
CA HIS A 313 -20.88 12.21 10.35
C HIS A 313 -19.39 12.09 10.11
N ASP A 314 -18.60 12.91 10.80
CA ASP A 314 -17.16 13.00 10.63
C ASP A 314 -16.47 13.46 11.91
N MET A 315 -15.23 13.00 12.10
CA MET A 315 -14.37 13.35 13.22
C MET A 315 -12.95 13.61 12.71
N VAL A 316 -12.54 14.87 12.75
CA VAL A 316 -11.23 15.31 12.29
C VAL A 316 -10.36 15.60 13.51
N PHE A 317 -9.39 14.72 13.76
CA PHE A 317 -8.43 14.86 14.83
C PHE A 317 -7.29 15.79 14.38
N ALA A 318 -7.04 16.85 15.15
CA ALA A 318 -5.95 17.77 14.88
C ALA A 318 -4.60 17.12 15.17
N ALA A 319 -3.55 17.60 14.49
CA ALA A 319 -2.19 17.09 14.65
C ALA A 319 -1.58 17.34 16.05
N ASP A 320 -2.21 18.21 16.85
CA ASP A 320 -1.83 18.47 18.24
C ASP A 320 -2.16 17.31 19.20
N GLY A 321 -2.97 16.34 18.75
CA GLY A 321 -3.43 15.19 19.54
C GLY A 321 -4.41 15.54 20.66
N ARG A 322 -4.86 16.79 20.77
CA ARG A 322 -5.75 17.28 21.83
C ARG A 322 -7.04 17.91 21.31
N SER A 323 -7.09 18.33 20.04
CA SER A 323 -8.27 18.94 19.45
C SER A 323 -8.96 18.00 18.45
N VAL A 324 -10.29 17.96 18.48
CA VAL A 324 -11.11 17.16 17.56
C VAL A 324 -12.26 18.03 17.03
N THR A 325 -12.40 18.11 15.71
CA THR A 325 -13.57 18.72 15.08
C THR A 325 -14.57 17.63 14.73
N VAL A 326 -15.80 17.73 15.20
CA VAL A 326 -16.86 16.74 15.00
C VAL A 326 -17.96 17.37 14.16
N ALA A 327 -18.31 16.78 13.03
CA ALA A 327 -19.44 17.23 12.21
C ALA A 327 -20.66 16.33 12.47
N TRP A 328 -21.84 16.92 12.62
CA TRP A 328 -23.03 16.20 13.08
C TRP A 328 -24.36 16.78 12.57
N THR A 329 -25.43 16.00 12.68
CA THR A 329 -26.83 16.45 12.55
C THR A 329 -27.54 16.23 13.87
N PHE A 330 -28.26 17.25 14.32
CA PHE A 330 -29.00 17.26 15.58
C PHE A 330 -30.50 17.30 15.31
N VAL A 331 -31.24 16.42 15.98
CA VAL A 331 -32.70 16.36 15.94
C VAL A 331 -33.21 16.36 17.37
N ALA A 332 -34.00 17.38 17.72
CA ALA A 332 -34.61 17.47 19.03
C ALA A 332 -36.05 17.99 18.96
N THR A 333 -36.77 17.81 20.06
CA THR A 333 -38.12 18.32 20.27
C THR A 333 -38.17 19.11 21.56
N GLU A 334 -38.65 20.34 21.48
CA GLU A 334 -39.06 21.16 22.63
C GLU A 334 -40.57 21.34 22.55
N ARG A 335 -41.04 22.43 21.92
CA ARG A 335 -42.44 22.64 21.55
C ARG A 335 -42.78 22.02 20.20
N GLU A 336 -41.84 22.11 19.27
CA GLU A 336 -41.90 21.52 17.93
C GLU A 336 -40.58 20.81 17.66
N SER A 337 -40.61 19.82 16.77
CA SER A 337 -39.40 19.12 16.35
C SER A 337 -38.62 19.99 15.37
N TYR A 338 -37.31 20.03 15.52
CA TYR A 338 -36.40 20.77 14.65
C TYR A 338 -35.15 19.96 14.33
N THR A 339 -34.49 20.35 13.24
CA THR A 339 -33.28 19.70 12.77
C THR A 339 -32.32 20.74 12.20
N PHE A 340 -31.06 20.65 12.62
CA PHE A 340 -29.97 21.46 12.09
C PHE A 340 -28.68 20.64 12.02
N ASP A 341 -27.77 21.08 11.17
CA ASP A 341 -26.44 20.48 11.07
C ASP A 341 -25.46 21.35 11.84
N GLY A 342 -24.37 20.78 12.32
CA GLY A 342 -23.40 21.55 13.09
C GLY A 342 -22.01 20.96 13.05
N CYS A 343 -21.09 21.68 13.70
CA CYS A 343 -19.82 21.13 14.10
C CYS A 343 -19.43 21.56 15.52
N SER A 344 -18.73 20.69 16.22
CA SER A 344 -18.14 20.97 17.53
C SER A 344 -16.62 20.94 17.42
N VAL A 345 -15.94 21.94 17.98
CA VAL A 345 -14.50 21.90 18.21
C VAL A 345 -14.29 21.53 19.68
N ILE A 346 -13.75 20.34 19.91
CA ILE A 346 -13.58 19.73 21.23
C ILE A 346 -12.09 19.67 21.55
N HIS A 347 -11.69 20.09 22.75
CA HIS A 347 -10.32 19.97 23.26
C HIS A 347 -10.28 19.03 24.47
N PHE A 348 -9.14 18.36 24.64
CA PHE A 348 -8.87 17.44 25.73
C PHE A 348 -7.69 17.91 26.61
N ASP A 349 -7.86 17.79 27.92
CA ASP A 349 -6.80 18.04 28.89
C ASP A 349 -5.72 16.94 28.87
N GLU A 350 -4.65 17.12 29.66
CA GLU A 350 -3.54 16.16 29.73
C GLU A 350 -3.94 14.83 30.36
N GLN A 351 -5.08 14.76 31.04
CA GLN A 351 -5.65 13.55 31.61
C GLN A 351 -6.59 12.84 30.63
N GLY A 352 -6.80 13.39 29.43
CA GLY A 352 -7.67 12.82 28.39
C GLY A 352 -9.15 13.08 28.62
N ARG A 353 -9.52 14.10 29.41
CA ARG A 353 -10.90 14.54 29.61
C ARG A 353 -11.22 15.74 28.74
N ILE A 354 -12.49 15.91 28.38
CA ILE A 354 -12.96 17.06 27.62
C ILE A 354 -12.88 18.31 28.50
N ASP A 355 -12.09 19.30 28.08
CA ASP A 355 -11.91 20.57 28.82
C ASP A 355 -12.44 21.79 28.04
N SER A 356 -12.73 21.66 26.76
CA SER A 356 -13.42 22.69 25.99
C SER A 356 -14.30 22.07 24.92
N ILE A 357 -15.50 22.63 24.76
CA ILE A 357 -16.36 22.39 23.59
C ILE A 357 -16.82 23.76 23.07
N ARG A 358 -16.72 23.96 21.76
CA ARG A 358 -17.35 25.09 21.06
C ARG A 358 -18.17 24.57 19.90
N GLU A 359 -19.45 24.96 19.85
CA GLU A 359 -20.37 24.48 18.84
C GLU A 359 -20.70 25.57 17.80
N PHE A 360 -20.97 25.14 16.57
CA PHE A 360 -21.43 25.97 15.47
C PHE A 360 -22.58 25.27 14.76
N GLU A 361 -23.59 26.02 14.34
CA GLU A 361 -24.73 25.47 13.62
C GLU A 361 -24.85 25.98 12.18
N ALA A 362 -25.57 25.21 11.37
CA ALA A 362 -25.99 25.53 10.04
C ALA A 362 -27.38 24.94 9.76
N LYS A 363 -28.17 25.63 8.94
CA LYS A 363 -29.49 25.13 8.52
C LYS A 363 -29.35 23.77 7.82
N HIS A 364 -30.13 22.79 8.25
CA HIS A 364 -30.16 21.44 7.66
C HIS A 364 -30.60 21.48 6.19
N GLU A 365 -31.67 22.22 5.89
CA GLU A 365 -32.11 22.42 4.50
C GLU A 365 -31.07 23.18 3.68
N ARG A 366 -30.57 22.56 2.62
CA ARG A 366 -29.56 23.15 1.74
C ARG A 366 -30.23 23.82 0.53
N ARG A 367 -29.99 25.11 0.36
CA ARG A 367 -30.39 25.86 -0.83
C ARG A 367 -29.22 25.91 -1.82
N PHE A 368 -29.50 25.67 -3.10
CA PHE A 368 -28.54 25.78 -4.19
C PHE A 368 -28.85 27.03 -5.05
N PRO A 369 -28.51 28.25 -4.59
CA PRO A 369 -29.00 29.48 -5.19
C PRO A 369 -28.61 29.69 -6.67
N GLN A 370 -27.54 29.04 -7.15
CA GLN A 370 -27.05 29.15 -8.53
C GLN A 370 -27.44 27.98 -9.44
N ARG A 371 -28.12 26.93 -8.93
CA ARG A 371 -28.65 25.88 -9.82
C ARG A 371 -29.85 26.44 -10.57
N ARG A 372 -29.74 26.53 -11.91
CA ARG A 372 -30.90 26.84 -12.77
C ARG A 372 -32.00 25.82 -12.48
N LYS A 373 -33.21 26.29 -12.21
CA LYS A 373 -34.39 25.43 -12.22
C LYS A 373 -34.58 24.96 -13.67
N GLU A 374 -34.20 23.74 -13.98
CA GLU A 374 -34.65 23.09 -15.20
C GLU A 374 -36.15 22.79 -15.04
N GLY A 375 -36.97 23.38 -15.91
CA GLY A 375 -38.39 23.06 -16.02
C GLY A 375 -39.35 23.87 -15.15
N ALA A 376 -39.62 25.10 -15.58
CA ALA A 376 -40.99 25.62 -15.56
C ALA A 376 -41.27 26.11 -16.97
N GLY A 377 -42.14 25.38 -17.67
CA GLY A 377 -42.46 25.57 -19.08
C GLY A 377 -43.09 26.92 -19.39
N GLN A 378 -42.99 27.22 -20.69
CA GLN A 378 -43.80 28.20 -21.42
C GLN A 378 -45.29 28.01 -21.18
#